data_AF-A0AAT9T3Q5-F1
#
_entry.id   AF-A0AAT9T3Q5-F1
#
_cell.length_a   1.000
_cell.length_b   1.000
_cell.length_c   1.000
_cell.angle_alpha   90.00
_cell.angle_beta   90.00
_cell.angle_gamma   90.00
#
_symmetry.space_group_name_H-M   'P 1'
#
loop_
_entity.id
_entity.type
_entity.pdbx_description
1 polymer ?
#
loop_
_entity_poly.entity_id
_entity_poly.type
_entity_poly.pdbx_seq_one_letter_code
_entity_poly.pdbx_strand_id
1 'polypeptide(L)'
;MRPLVAAMALALLSAGCSVSFPILGLSSKSEDEVATTSAILPARGGNRPAALASLSSELGPEDMRRADGAMGVALDPQGNGAAVSWDNPQNGIKGSFVPVGGPFLRSDEICRAFIASVQTQTRPVKLQGTACRPSGGEWAVKDVGPWKDLG
;
A
#
# COMPACT_ATOMS: atom_id res chain seq x y z
N MET A 1 15.62 -37.23 -61.59
CA MET A 1 15.58 -38.56 -60.94
C MET A 1 14.78 -38.41 -59.65
N ARG A 2 13.86 -39.36 -59.41
CA ARG A 2 12.81 -39.50 -58.37
C ARG A 2 13.32 -39.28 -56.92
N PRO A 3 12.46 -39.10 -55.88
CA PRO A 3 10.99 -39.24 -55.88
C PRO A 3 10.16 -38.14 -55.17
N LEU A 4 8.91 -38.04 -55.63
CA LEU A 4 7.71 -37.53 -54.95
C LEU A 4 7.23 -38.52 -53.85
N VAL A 5 6.28 -38.05 -53.02
CA VAL A 5 5.37 -38.80 -52.11
C VAL A 5 6.02 -39.11 -50.74
N ALA A 6 5.49 -38.77 -49.56
CA ALA A 6 4.13 -38.70 -49.05
C ALA A 6 4.07 -37.62 -47.93
N ALA A 7 3.16 -36.65 -47.95
CA ALA A 7 1.79 -36.70 -47.44
C ALA A 7 1.65 -36.67 -45.90
N MET A 8 0.81 -35.72 -45.46
CA MET A 8 0.00 -35.68 -44.23
C MET A 8 0.63 -35.22 -42.90
N ALA A 9 0.38 -33.94 -42.61
CA ALA A 9 -0.27 -33.40 -41.41
C ALA A 9 -0.20 -34.20 -40.09
N LEU A 10 0.44 -33.62 -39.08
CA LEU A 10 0.13 -33.82 -37.66
C LEU A 10 0.62 -32.57 -36.90
N ALA A 11 -0.22 -31.55 -36.73
CA ALA A 11 -1.10 -31.35 -35.57
C ALA A 11 -0.33 -31.21 -34.24
N LEU A 12 -0.34 -29.98 -33.72
CA LEU A 12 -0.20 -29.51 -32.34
C LEU A 12 0.33 -30.52 -31.31
N LEU A 13 1.60 -30.38 -30.93
CA LEU A 13 2.12 -30.93 -29.67
C LEU A 13 1.80 -29.96 -28.53
N SER A 14 0.72 -30.30 -27.85
CA SER A 14 0.25 -29.76 -26.58
C SER A 14 1.10 -30.20 -25.39
N ALA A 15 0.93 -29.45 -24.30
CA ALA A 15 1.10 -29.82 -22.90
C ALA A 15 2.50 -29.70 -22.28
N GLY A 16 2.75 -28.51 -21.70
CA GLY A 16 3.54 -28.40 -20.49
C GLY A 16 2.76 -28.93 -19.29
N CYS A 17 3.42 -29.71 -18.43
CA CYS A 17 2.93 -30.09 -17.12
C CYS A 17 4.07 -29.90 -16.10
N SER A 18 4.09 -28.76 -15.41
CA SER A 18 4.78 -28.63 -14.12
C SER A 18 3.72 -28.61 -13.05
N VAL A 19 3.64 -29.67 -12.24
CA VAL A 19 3.03 -29.58 -10.91
C VAL A 19 3.74 -30.53 -9.97
N SER A 20 4.32 -29.95 -8.92
CA SER A 20 4.89 -30.64 -7.78
C SER A 20 3.78 -31.12 -6.85
N PHE A 21 3.92 -32.34 -6.34
CA PHE A 21 3.07 -32.90 -5.29
C PHE A 21 3.54 -32.44 -3.91
N PRO A 22 2.66 -31.87 -3.07
CA PRO A 22 2.68 -32.16 -1.65
C PRO A 22 1.59 -33.19 -1.31
N ILE A 23 2.01 -34.13 -0.49
CA ILE A 23 1.31 -35.35 -0.10
C ILE A 23 0.07 -34.97 0.74
N LEU A 24 -1.13 -35.29 0.22
CA LEU A 24 -2.36 -35.30 1.00
C LEU A 24 -2.45 -36.61 1.79
N GLY A 25 -2.36 -36.50 3.11
CA GLY A 25 -2.85 -37.53 4.03
C GLY A 25 -4.37 -37.52 4.05
N LEU A 26 -4.99 -38.68 3.83
CA LEU A 26 -6.44 -38.88 3.85
C LEU A 26 -6.92 -39.40 5.21
N SER A 27 -8.13 -38.95 5.56
CA SER A 27 -9.11 -39.54 6.50
C SER A 27 -8.90 -39.20 7.99
N SER A 28 -9.91 -38.76 8.76
CA SER A 28 -11.35 -39.02 8.64
C SER A 28 -12.19 -38.03 9.48
N LYS A 29 -13.49 -38.00 9.15
CA LYS A 29 -14.66 -37.51 9.92
C LYS A 29 -15.25 -36.17 9.48
N SER A 30 -16.35 -36.33 8.75
CA SER A 30 -17.47 -35.43 8.46
C SER A 30 -17.99 -34.67 9.69
N GLU A 31 -18.39 -33.41 9.49
CA GLU A 31 -19.72 -32.86 9.79
C GLU A 31 -19.73 -31.33 9.53
N ASP A 32 -20.74 -30.87 8.81
CA ASP A 32 -21.33 -29.51 8.75
C ASP A 32 -20.49 -28.31 9.23
N GLU A 33 -19.98 -27.49 8.30
CA GLU A 33 -20.21 -26.04 8.33
C GLU A 33 -19.79 -25.43 6.97
N VAL A 34 -20.68 -24.67 6.34
CA VAL A 34 -20.35 -23.81 5.21
C VAL A 34 -19.53 -22.63 5.75
N ALA A 35 -18.25 -22.85 5.99
CA ALA A 35 -17.31 -21.78 6.24
C ALA A 35 -17.00 -21.12 4.89
N THR A 36 -17.71 -20.03 4.60
CA THR A 36 -17.26 -19.04 3.63
C THR A 36 -15.87 -18.58 4.08
N THR A 37 -14.82 -19.19 3.53
CA THR A 37 -13.44 -18.79 3.77
C THR A 37 -13.23 -17.44 3.09
N SER A 38 -13.69 -16.41 3.77
CA SER A 38 -13.23 -15.06 3.59
C SER A 38 -11.72 -15.14 3.81
N ALA A 39 -10.94 -15.06 2.73
CA ALA A 39 -9.50 -14.90 2.84
C ALA A 39 -9.26 -13.53 3.48
N ILE A 40 -9.28 -13.49 4.81
CA ILE A 40 -8.88 -12.32 5.58
C ILE A 40 -7.36 -12.29 5.46
N LEU A 41 -6.85 -11.63 4.42
CA LEU A 41 -5.51 -11.08 4.47
C LEU A 41 -5.41 -10.32 5.79
N PRO A 42 -4.36 -10.52 6.62
CA PRO A 42 -4.20 -9.72 7.81
C PRO A 42 -4.25 -8.26 7.36
N ALA A 43 -5.17 -7.49 7.94
CA ALA A 43 -5.22 -6.07 7.71
C ALA A 43 -3.81 -5.54 8.00
N ARG A 44 -3.09 -5.11 6.95
CA ARG A 44 -1.86 -4.33 7.07
C ARG A 44 -2.25 -2.97 7.65
N GLY A 45 -2.53 -2.98 8.94
CA GLY A 45 -3.17 -1.92 9.67
C GLY A 45 -3.04 -2.20 11.15
N GLY A 46 -1.89 -2.74 11.56
CA GLY A 46 -1.47 -2.67 12.95
C GLY A 46 -1.52 -1.19 13.36
N ASN A 47 -2.02 -0.98 14.58
CA ASN A 47 -2.38 0.25 15.30
C ASN A 47 -1.33 1.39 15.30
N ARG A 48 -0.72 1.68 14.14
CA ARG A 48 0.32 2.67 13.97
C ARG A 48 -0.34 4.05 13.87
N PRO A 49 0.30 5.09 14.42
CA PRO A 49 -0.16 6.45 14.23
C PRO A 49 -0.21 6.77 12.74
N ALA A 50 -1.37 7.16 12.24
CA ALA A 50 -1.53 7.66 10.88
C ALA A 50 -1.18 9.15 10.82
N ALA A 51 -0.71 9.64 9.68
CA ALA A 51 -0.31 11.05 9.55
C ALA A 51 -1.48 12.02 9.72
N LEU A 52 -2.69 11.56 9.46
CA LEU A 52 -3.91 12.36 9.60
C LEU A 52 -4.76 11.90 10.80
N ALA A 53 -4.17 11.24 11.79
CA ALA A 53 -4.91 10.70 12.93
C ALA A 53 -5.70 11.77 13.70
N SER A 54 -5.23 13.01 13.76
CA SER A 54 -5.96 14.13 14.36
C SER A 54 -7.22 14.56 13.59
N LEU A 55 -7.40 14.06 12.36
CA LEU A 55 -8.55 14.31 11.50
C LEU A 55 -9.47 13.09 11.39
N SER A 56 -9.30 12.05 12.22
CA SER A 56 -10.06 10.80 12.13
C SER A 56 -11.58 10.96 12.35
N SER A 57 -12.03 12.08 12.93
CA SER A 57 -13.46 12.40 13.04
C SER A 57 -14.05 12.98 11.76
N GLU A 58 -13.21 13.51 10.87
CA GLU A 58 -13.60 14.14 9.60
C GLU A 58 -13.28 13.24 8.39
N LEU A 59 -12.32 12.32 8.54
CA LEU A 59 -11.85 11.40 7.49
C LEU A 59 -12.39 9.99 7.70
N GLY A 60 -12.97 9.42 6.65
CA GLY A 60 -13.40 8.04 6.64
C GLY A 60 -12.25 7.05 6.39
N PRO A 61 -12.49 5.74 6.54
CA PRO A 61 -11.47 4.71 6.32
C PRO A 61 -10.84 4.76 4.93
N GLU A 62 -11.62 5.08 3.90
CA GLU A 62 -11.12 5.18 2.53
C GLU A 62 -10.24 6.42 2.32
N ASP A 63 -10.55 7.54 2.99
CA ASP A 63 -9.69 8.73 2.97
C ASP A 63 -8.34 8.42 3.63
N MET A 64 -8.37 7.76 4.80
CA MET A 64 -7.17 7.36 5.53
C MET A 64 -6.30 6.42 4.70
N ARG A 65 -6.90 5.40 4.06
CA ARG A 65 -6.19 4.45 3.20
C ARG A 65 -5.51 5.15 2.01
N ARG A 66 -6.19 6.11 1.38
CA ARG A 66 -5.65 6.89 0.26
C ARG A 66 -4.52 7.81 0.70
N ALA A 67 -4.71 8.51 1.83
CA ALA A 67 -3.71 9.37 2.42
C ALA A 67 -2.44 8.59 2.80
N ASP A 68 -2.59 7.42 3.43
CA ASP A 68 -1.45 6.57 3.80
C ASP A 68 -0.65 6.09 2.58
N GLY A 69 -1.35 5.73 1.49
CA GLY A 69 -0.71 5.39 0.22
C GLY A 69 0.10 6.56 -0.35
N ALA A 70 -0.49 7.75 -0.42
CA ALA A 70 0.20 8.94 -0.90
C ALA A 70 1.38 9.35 -0.02
N MET A 71 1.25 9.25 1.30
CA MET A 71 2.35 9.48 2.24
C MET A 71 3.50 8.51 1.98
N GLY A 72 3.22 7.22 1.82
CA GLY A 72 4.24 6.21 1.58
C GLY A 72 5.07 6.48 0.34
N VAL A 73 4.43 6.93 -0.75
CA VAL A 73 5.10 7.31 -2.00
C VAL A 73 5.86 8.63 -1.83
N ALA A 74 5.26 9.65 -1.21
CA ALA A 74 5.91 10.96 -1.00
C ALA A 74 7.20 10.83 -0.19
N LEU A 75 7.21 9.91 0.77
CA LEU A 75 8.36 9.70 1.65
C LEU A 75 9.35 8.66 1.13
N ASP A 76 9.06 7.95 0.05
CA ASP A 76 10.01 6.95 -0.46
C ASP A 76 11.36 7.62 -0.81
N PRO A 77 12.50 7.22 -0.22
CA PRO A 77 13.77 7.87 -0.46
C PRO A 77 14.31 7.66 -1.87
N GLN A 78 13.78 6.67 -2.60
CA GLN A 78 14.06 6.46 -4.02
C GLN A 78 13.24 7.39 -4.93
N GLY A 79 12.23 8.08 -4.39
CA GLY A 79 11.43 9.06 -5.11
C GLY A 79 12.21 10.33 -5.42
N ASN A 80 11.66 11.15 -6.32
CA ASN A 80 12.22 12.44 -6.72
C ASN A 80 12.03 13.57 -5.68
N GLY A 81 11.45 13.27 -4.51
CA GLY A 81 11.12 14.27 -3.49
C GLY A 81 9.95 15.19 -3.86
N ALA A 82 9.12 14.82 -4.85
CA ALA A 82 7.96 15.60 -5.23
C ALA A 82 6.78 15.41 -4.27
N ALA A 83 5.87 16.39 -4.29
CA ALA A 83 4.60 16.28 -3.60
C ALA A 83 3.74 15.16 -4.23
N VAL A 84 3.09 14.36 -3.40
CA VAL A 84 2.12 13.34 -3.85
C VAL A 84 0.75 13.72 -3.36
N SER A 85 -0.21 13.78 -4.29
CA SER A 85 -1.60 14.11 -3.99
C SER A 85 -2.46 12.85 -3.89
N TRP A 86 -3.55 12.95 -3.15
CA TRP A 86 -4.60 11.95 -3.07
C TRP A 86 -5.97 12.62 -3.09
N ASP A 87 -6.96 11.93 -3.63
CA ASP A 87 -8.34 12.39 -3.70
C ASP A 87 -9.31 11.23 -3.43
N ASN A 88 -10.40 11.56 -2.75
CA ASN A 88 -11.57 10.71 -2.64
C ASN A 88 -12.74 11.35 -3.40
N PRO A 89 -13.06 10.86 -4.62
CA PRO A 89 -14.11 11.45 -5.44
C PRO A 89 -15.53 11.23 -4.88
N GLN A 90 -15.70 10.32 -3.91
CA GLN A 90 -17.02 10.01 -3.34
C GLN A 90 -17.50 11.10 -2.37
N ASN A 91 -16.58 11.72 -1.62
CA ASN A 91 -16.90 12.72 -0.61
C ASN A 91 -16.22 14.09 -0.86
N GLY A 92 -15.38 14.18 -1.90
CA GLY A 92 -14.68 15.39 -2.34
C GLY A 92 -13.45 15.75 -1.48
N ILE A 93 -13.14 14.95 -0.46
CA ILE A 93 -11.97 15.17 0.39
C ILE A 93 -10.71 14.84 -0.40
N LYS A 94 -9.69 15.69 -0.27
CA LYS A 94 -8.42 15.51 -0.97
C LYS A 94 -7.28 16.11 -0.17
N GLY A 95 -6.07 15.72 -0.49
CA GLY A 95 -4.89 16.30 0.13
C GLY A 95 -3.61 15.98 -0.61
N SER A 96 -2.51 16.36 0.01
CA SER A 96 -1.17 16.07 -0.47
C SER A 96 -0.17 15.94 0.66
N PHE A 97 0.88 15.19 0.40
CA PHE A 97 2.07 15.08 1.24
C PHE A 97 3.26 15.66 0.49
N VAL A 98 3.99 16.55 1.15
CA VAL A 98 5.22 17.16 0.62
C VAL A 98 6.37 16.75 1.54
N PRO A 99 7.38 16.02 1.07
CA PRO A 99 8.56 15.74 1.87
C PRO A 99 9.34 17.04 2.11
N VAL A 100 9.85 17.21 3.33
CA VAL A 100 10.61 18.39 3.73
C VAL A 100 12.06 17.99 3.98
N GLY A 101 12.97 18.57 3.21
CA GLY A 101 14.40 18.30 3.31
C GLY A 101 14.80 16.88 2.87
N GLY A 102 16.05 16.54 3.16
CA GLY A 102 16.61 15.21 2.89
C GLY A 102 16.18 14.16 3.92
N PRO A 103 16.33 12.87 3.61
CA PRO A 103 16.17 11.80 4.61
C PRO A 103 17.27 11.92 5.68
N PHE A 104 16.94 11.53 6.92
CA PHE A 104 17.87 11.53 8.04
C PHE A 104 17.70 10.26 8.88
N LEU A 105 18.73 9.89 9.64
CA LEU A 105 18.67 8.73 10.54
C LEU A 105 18.24 9.15 11.95
N ARG A 106 17.36 8.36 12.56
CA ARG A 106 17.00 8.45 13.98
C ARG A 106 16.79 7.03 14.48
N SER A 107 17.50 6.62 15.54
CA SER A 107 17.36 5.28 16.13
C SER A 107 17.46 4.14 15.10
N ASP A 108 18.44 4.23 14.19
CA ASP A 108 18.68 3.28 13.09
C ASP A 108 17.53 3.12 12.08
N GLU A 109 16.55 4.02 12.10
CA GLU A 109 15.50 4.13 11.08
C GLU A 109 15.78 5.29 10.13
N ILE A 110 15.38 5.13 8.86
CA ILE A 110 15.36 6.24 7.90
C ILE A 110 14.09 7.03 8.14
N CYS A 111 14.26 8.29 8.50
CA CYS A 111 13.18 9.23 8.76
C CYS A 111 13.08 10.30 7.67
N ARG A 112 11.87 10.78 7.44
CA ARG A 112 11.58 11.96 6.64
C ARG A 112 10.53 12.82 7.32
N ALA A 113 10.78 14.13 7.28
CA ALA A 113 9.78 15.11 7.64
C ALA A 113 8.83 15.34 6.46
N PHE A 114 7.57 15.65 6.76
CA PHE A 114 6.58 16.00 5.77
C PHE A 114 5.68 17.13 6.23
N ILE A 115 5.09 17.78 5.24
CA ILE A 115 3.93 18.64 5.39
C ILE A 115 2.75 17.94 4.70
N ALA A 116 1.64 17.82 5.41
CA ALA A 116 0.37 17.36 4.87
C ALA A 116 -0.59 18.54 4.72
N SER A 117 -1.18 18.70 3.55
CA SER A 117 -2.27 19.65 3.30
C SER A 117 -3.53 18.89 2.96
N VAL A 118 -4.64 19.14 3.66
CA VAL A 118 -5.89 18.39 3.51
C VAL A 118 -7.04 19.38 3.36
N GLN A 119 -7.83 19.21 2.30
CA GLN A 119 -9.11 19.87 2.12
C GLN A 119 -10.19 18.94 2.65
N THR A 120 -10.61 19.16 3.89
CA THR A 120 -11.76 18.46 4.48
C THR A 120 -13.07 19.06 3.96
N GLN A 121 -14.21 18.48 4.34
CA GLN A 121 -15.51 19.06 4.04
C GLN A 121 -15.78 20.38 4.78
N THR A 122 -15.14 20.58 5.94
CA THR A 122 -15.42 21.73 6.81
C THR A 122 -14.42 22.86 6.62
N ARG A 123 -13.13 22.52 6.45
CA ARG A 123 -12.03 23.48 6.37
C ARG A 123 -10.75 22.90 5.76
N PRO A 124 -9.88 23.75 5.20
CA PRO A 124 -8.49 23.39 4.94
C PRO A 124 -7.74 23.14 6.25
N VAL A 125 -6.90 22.09 6.30
CA VAL A 125 -6.01 21.78 7.42
C VAL A 125 -4.60 21.53 6.90
N LYS A 126 -3.61 22.01 7.66
CA LYS A 126 -2.19 21.77 7.43
C LYS A 126 -1.55 21.13 8.66
N LEU A 127 -0.86 20.03 8.45
CA LEU A 127 -0.13 19.29 9.47
C LEU A 127 1.34 19.18 9.07
N GLN A 128 2.20 19.10 10.07
CA GLN A 128 3.62 18.77 9.89
C GLN A 128 3.95 17.56 10.76
N GLY A 129 4.84 16.70 10.29
CA GLY A 129 5.24 15.53 11.06
C GLY A 129 6.49 14.85 10.53
N THR A 130 6.85 13.77 11.20
CA THR A 130 7.95 12.88 10.84
C THR A 130 7.44 11.45 10.78
N ALA A 131 7.78 10.75 9.70
CA ALA A 131 7.64 9.30 9.63
C ALA A 131 9.01 8.65 9.47
N CYS A 132 9.18 7.47 10.05
CA CYS A 132 10.39 6.68 9.95
C CYS A 132 10.08 5.26 9.51
N ARG A 133 11.02 4.63 8.80
CA ARG A 133 10.95 3.21 8.43
C ARG A 133 12.29 2.51 8.69
N PRO A 134 12.27 1.26 9.17
CA PRO A 134 13.43 0.37 9.09
C PRO A 134 13.83 0.12 7.63
N SER A 135 15.06 -0.32 7.39
CA SER A 135 15.51 -0.73 6.05
C SER A 135 14.60 -1.82 5.47
N GLY A 136 13.83 -1.49 4.43
CA GLY A 136 12.85 -2.39 3.82
C GLY A 136 11.53 -2.55 4.57
N GLY A 137 11.33 -1.83 5.68
CA GLY A 137 10.10 -1.80 6.45
C GLY A 137 9.09 -0.76 5.93
N GLU A 138 7.93 -0.75 6.55
CA GLU A 138 6.88 0.24 6.25
C GLU A 138 7.07 1.53 7.06
N TRP A 139 6.58 2.65 6.52
CA TRP A 139 6.57 3.93 7.21
C TRP A 139 5.70 3.91 8.47
N ALA A 140 6.20 4.50 9.55
CA ALA A 140 5.46 4.74 10.77
C ALA A 140 5.60 6.20 11.19
N VAL A 141 4.48 6.90 11.39
CA VAL A 141 4.49 8.28 11.87
C VAL A 141 4.92 8.28 13.33
N LYS A 142 5.97 9.05 13.64
CA LYS A 142 6.54 9.16 14.99
C LYS A 142 6.02 10.40 15.71
N ASP A 143 5.78 11.47 14.96
CA ASP A 143 5.26 12.73 15.45
C ASP A 143 4.43 13.41 14.35
N VAL A 144 3.33 14.03 14.74
CA VAL A 144 2.52 14.89 13.86
C VAL A 144 1.77 15.93 14.69
N GLY A 145 1.65 17.14 14.15
CA GLY A 145 0.89 18.22 14.77
C GLY A 145 0.49 19.29 13.76
N PRO A 146 -0.26 20.31 14.21
CA PRO A 146 -0.58 21.46 13.38
C PRO A 146 0.69 22.10 12.81
N TRP A 147 0.68 22.43 11.52
CA TRP A 147 1.77 23.18 10.92
C TRP A 147 1.80 24.58 11.54
N LYS A 148 2.90 24.91 12.22
CA LYS A 148 3.19 26.28 12.67
C LYS A 148 4.03 26.95 11.59
N ASP A 149 3.41 27.86 10.85
CA ASP A 149 4.15 28.69 9.92
C ASP A 149 5.06 29.62 10.73
N LEU A 150 6.36 29.56 10.49
CA LEU A 150 7.30 30.54 11.00
C LEU A 150 7.29 31.68 9.99
N GLY A 151 6.31 32.58 10.16
CA GLY A 151 6.20 33.82 9.39
C GLY A 151 7.40 34.73 9.60
#